data_AF-A0A7J2ZFW5-F1
#
_entry.id   AF-A0A7J2ZFW5-F1
#
_cell.length_a   1.000
_cell.length_b   1.000
_cell.length_c   1.000
_cell.angle_alpha   90.00
_cell.angle_beta   90.00
_cell.angle_gamma   90.00
#
_symmetry.space_group_name_H-M   'P 1'
#
loop_
_entity.id
_entity.type
_entity.pdbx_description
1 polymer ?
#
loop_
_entity_poly.entity_id
_entity_poly.type
_entity_poly.pdbx_seq_one_letter_code
_entity_poly.pdbx_strand_id
1 'polypeptide(L)'
;MRRGILVFGEEFLSLLVFSLASLLLISNFLMLNRKVSSGLIEERMQLVADNIADYIAKKYVDSDGNLDLNKLNITFRRNVEVRVGAVVFGEKAPEGVNLYMVRRLVFVEGEPAIMEVRVWE
;
A
#
# COMPACT_ATOMS: atom_id res chain seq x y z
N MET A 1 34.02 53.69 -18.61
CA MET A 1 33.10 53.06 -17.62
C MET A 1 31.93 52.35 -18.32
N ARG A 2 32.16 51.35 -19.19
CA ARG A 2 31.09 50.59 -19.88
C ARG A 2 31.18 49.06 -19.71
N ARG A 3 32.26 48.54 -19.11
CA ARG A 3 32.45 47.09 -18.89
C ARG A 3 31.76 46.54 -17.64
N GLY A 4 31.48 47.36 -16.63
CA GLY A 4 30.85 46.89 -15.38
C GLY A 4 29.39 46.48 -15.54
N ILE A 5 28.60 47.22 -16.32
CA ILE A 5 27.14 46.97 -16.46
C ILE A 5 26.85 45.67 -17.22
N LEU A 6 27.70 45.28 -18.17
CA LEU A 6 27.56 44.01 -18.91
C LEU A 6 27.86 42.80 -18.03
N VAL A 7 28.88 42.87 -17.16
CA VAL A 7 29.26 41.77 -16.25
C VAL A 7 28.18 41.54 -15.18
N PHE A 8 27.60 42.61 -14.61
CA PHE A 8 26.51 42.50 -13.64
C PHE A 8 25.24 41.86 -14.24
N GLY A 9 24.93 42.14 -15.51
CA GLY A 9 23.77 41.55 -16.19
C GLY A 9 23.94 40.05 -16.44
N GLU A 10 25.14 39.62 -16.84
CA GLU A 10 25.46 38.21 -17.07
C GLU A 10 25.50 37.39 -15.77
N GLU A 11 26.03 37.97 -14.69
CA GLU A 11 26.01 37.36 -13.34
C GLU A 11 24.58 37.23 -12.80
N PHE A 12 23.74 38.25 -12.99
CA PHE A 12 22.35 38.18 -12.58
C PHE A 12 21.55 37.13 -13.37
N LEU A 13 21.75 37.07 -14.69
CA LEU A 13 21.08 36.09 -15.55
C LEU A 13 21.52 34.66 -15.20
N SER A 14 22.81 34.44 -14.96
CA SER A 14 23.33 33.12 -14.57
C SER A 14 22.84 32.67 -13.20
N LEU A 15 22.71 33.58 -12.22
CA LEU A 15 22.06 33.29 -10.93
C LEU A 15 20.59 32.89 -11.09
N LEU A 16 19.86 33.58 -11.99
CA LEU A 16 18.45 33.30 -12.25
C LEU A 16 18.27 31.92 -12.88
N VAL A 17 19.08 31.59 -13.89
CA VAL A 17 19.10 30.26 -14.52
C VAL A 17 19.50 29.17 -13.51
N PHE A 18 20.50 29.42 -12.67
CA PHE A 18 20.94 28.48 -11.65
C PHE A 18 19.84 28.22 -10.60
N SER A 19 19.13 29.27 -10.18
CA SER A 19 18.02 29.14 -9.23
C SER A 19 16.87 28.31 -9.81
N LEU A 20 16.51 28.54 -11.08
CA LEU A 20 15.45 27.81 -11.78
C LEU A 20 15.83 26.34 -11.98
N ALA A 21 17.07 26.08 -12.40
CA ALA A 21 17.58 24.71 -12.55
C ALA A 21 17.58 23.97 -11.20
N SER A 22 18.02 24.62 -10.13
CA SER A 22 18.01 24.05 -8.78
C SER A 22 16.59 23.75 -8.31
N LEU A 23 15.64 24.66 -8.56
CA LEU A 23 14.22 24.46 -8.21
C LEU A 23 13.63 23.25 -8.93
N LEU A 24 13.92 23.11 -10.23
CA LEU A 24 13.47 21.98 -11.05
C LEU A 24 14.09 20.65 -10.58
N LEU A 25 15.38 20.66 -10.23
CA LEU A 25 16.07 19.48 -9.69
C LEU A 25 15.47 19.04 -8.35
N ILE A 26 15.23 19.98 -7.44
CA ILE A 26 14.59 19.69 -6.13
C ILE A 26 13.17 19.16 -6.33
N SER A 27 12.38 19.77 -7.22
CA SER A 27 11.02 19.32 -7.52
C SER A 27 11.00 17.88 -8.06
N ASN A 28 11.87 17.57 -9.03
CA ASN A 28 11.98 16.22 -9.57
C ASN A 28 12.43 15.21 -8.51
N PHE A 29 13.39 15.56 -7.66
CA PHE A 29 13.85 14.70 -6.58
C PHE A 29 12.73 14.38 -5.57
N LEU A 30 11.93 15.39 -5.20
CA LEU A 30 10.76 15.20 -4.32
C LEU A 30 9.68 14.34 -4.97
N MET A 31 9.42 14.51 -6.27
CA MET A 31 8.45 13.69 -7.00
C MET A 31 8.91 12.23 -7.11
N LEU A 32 10.18 11.99 -7.40
CA LEU A 32 10.78 10.65 -7.43
C LEU A 32 10.70 9.97 -6.07
N ASN A 33 11.09 10.66 -4.99
CA ASN A 33 11.00 10.12 -3.64
C ASN A 33 9.57 9.73 -3.27
N ARG A 34 8.58 10.57 -3.59
CA ARG A 34 7.16 10.27 -3.32
C ARG A 34 6.69 9.03 -4.08
N LYS A 35 7.02 8.90 -5.37
CA LYS A 35 6.64 7.75 -6.20
C LYS A 35 7.28 6.46 -5.72
N VAL A 36 8.56 6.51 -5.34
CA VAL A 36 9.27 5.34 -4.80
C VAL A 36 8.72 4.95 -3.43
N SER A 37 8.46 5.92 -2.54
CA SER A 37 7.89 5.62 -1.22
C SER A 37 6.49 5.03 -1.30
N SER A 38 5.62 5.56 -2.19
CA SER A 38 4.26 5.02 -2.34
C SER A 38 4.27 3.61 -2.90
N GLY A 39 5.12 3.32 -3.90
CA GLY A 39 5.25 1.98 -4.47
C GLY A 39 5.75 0.96 -3.45
N LEU A 40 6.73 1.32 -2.61
CA LEU A 40 7.25 0.43 -1.57
C LEU A 40 6.22 0.16 -0.46
N ILE A 41 5.39 1.15 -0.11
CA ILE A 41 4.31 0.97 0.87
C ILE A 41 3.23 0.05 0.32
N GLU A 42 2.81 0.27 -0.93
CA GLU A 42 1.82 -0.56 -1.62
C GLU A 42 2.25 -2.03 -1.72
N GLU A 43 3.48 -2.29 -2.18
CA GLU A 43 4.05 -3.64 -2.25
C GLU A 43 4.11 -4.30 -0.86
N ARG A 44 4.53 -3.56 0.17
CA ARG A 44 4.63 -4.08 1.54
C ARG A 44 3.25 -4.44 2.09
N MET A 45 2.25 -3.58 1.89
CA MET A 45 0.91 -3.81 2.41
C MET A 45 0.21 -4.96 1.68
N GLN A 46 0.44 -5.09 0.37
CA GLN A 46 -0.02 -6.25 -0.40
C GLN A 46 0.60 -7.55 0.12
N LEU A 47 1.91 -7.53 0.41
CA LEU A 47 2.62 -8.69 1.00
C LEU A 47 2.10 -9.02 2.40
N VAL A 48 1.71 -8.02 3.20
CA VAL A 48 1.06 -8.26 4.51
C VAL A 48 -0.29 -8.95 4.33
N ALA A 49 -1.12 -8.50 3.40
CA ALA A 49 -2.40 -9.13 3.09
C ALA A 49 -2.21 -10.59 2.61
N ASP A 50 -1.22 -10.84 1.76
CA ASP A 50 -0.89 -12.20 1.28
C ASP A 50 -0.42 -13.10 2.43
N ASN A 51 0.47 -12.61 3.30
CA ASN A 51 0.95 -13.38 4.45
C ASN A 51 -0.17 -13.73 5.43
N ILE A 52 -1.14 -12.83 5.62
CA ILE A 52 -2.32 -13.09 6.44
C ILE A 52 -3.21 -14.14 5.79
N ALA A 53 -3.45 -14.05 4.48
CA ALA A 53 -4.23 -15.03 3.75
C ALA A 53 -3.58 -16.44 3.83
N ASP A 54 -2.27 -16.52 3.66
CA ASP A 54 -1.51 -17.77 3.79
C ASP A 54 -1.50 -18.30 5.22
N TYR A 55 -1.40 -17.41 6.22
CA TYR A 55 -1.52 -17.81 7.63
C TYR A 55 -2.88 -18.41 7.92
N ILE A 56 -3.94 -17.80 7.40
CA ILE A 56 -5.31 -18.29 7.59
C ILE A 56 -5.46 -19.66 6.95
N ALA A 57 -5.03 -19.80 5.70
CA ALA A 57 -5.06 -21.05 4.96
C ALA A 57 -4.27 -22.17 5.65
N LYS A 58 -3.16 -21.86 6.32
CA LYS A 58 -2.35 -22.88 7.03
C LYS A 58 -2.90 -23.27 8.39
N LYS A 59 -3.55 -22.34 9.10
CA LYS A 59 -3.92 -22.52 10.50
C LYS A 59 -5.36 -22.96 10.70
N TYR A 60 -6.26 -22.51 9.84
CA TYR A 60 -7.70 -22.69 10.02
C TYR A 60 -8.33 -23.60 8.97
N VAL A 61 -7.53 -24.10 8.02
CA VAL A 61 -7.96 -25.18 7.14
C VAL A 61 -7.73 -26.51 7.86
N ASP A 62 -8.75 -27.35 7.89
CA ASP A 62 -8.72 -28.68 8.48
C ASP A 62 -7.98 -29.70 7.58
N SER A 63 -7.90 -30.95 8.05
CA SER A 63 -7.30 -32.05 7.28
C SER A 63 -8.04 -32.36 5.97
N ASP A 64 -9.30 -31.96 5.87
CA ASP A 64 -10.18 -32.21 4.72
C ASP A 64 -10.12 -31.05 3.72
N GLY A 65 -9.32 -30.01 3.98
CA GLY A 65 -9.18 -28.84 3.11
C GLY A 65 -10.25 -27.77 3.29
N ASN A 66 -11.10 -27.88 4.32
CA ASN A 66 -12.14 -26.92 4.63
C ASN A 66 -11.68 -25.89 5.66
N LEU A 67 -12.05 -24.63 5.42
CA LEU A 67 -11.83 -23.51 6.32
C LEU A 67 -12.86 -23.54 7.45
N ASP A 68 -12.38 -23.70 8.68
CA ASP A 68 -13.20 -23.69 9.89
C ASP A 68 -13.50 -22.24 10.33
N LEU A 69 -14.71 -21.77 9.98
CA LEU A 69 -15.20 -20.43 10.30
C LEU A 69 -15.31 -20.18 11.81
N ASN A 70 -15.57 -21.21 12.62
CA ASN A 70 -15.70 -21.06 14.07
C ASN A 70 -14.36 -20.72 14.71
N LYS A 71 -13.27 -21.30 14.18
CA LYS A 71 -11.90 -20.98 14.62
C LYS A 71 -11.41 -19.64 14.09
N LEU A 72 -12.06 -19.07 13.07
CA LEU A 72 -11.71 -17.78 12.47
C LEU A 72 -12.19 -16.58 13.28
N ASN A 73 -13.07 -16.78 14.27
CA ASN A 73 -13.65 -15.74 15.13
C ASN A 73 -12.66 -15.14 16.15
N ILE A 74 -11.37 -15.08 15.81
CA ILE A 74 -10.32 -14.55 16.68
C ILE A 74 -10.08 -13.09 16.28
N THR A 75 -9.88 -12.22 17.28
CA THR A 75 -9.54 -10.81 17.08
C THR A 75 -8.28 -10.68 16.22
N PHE A 76 -8.46 -10.37 14.94
CA PHE A 76 -7.36 -10.02 14.05
C PHE A 76 -6.65 -8.76 14.59
N ARG A 77 -5.39 -8.54 14.16
CA ARG A 77 -4.70 -7.28 14.47
C ARG A 77 -5.56 -6.10 13.99
N ARG A 78 -5.38 -4.93 14.62
CA ARG A 78 -5.96 -3.67 14.13
C ARG A 78 -5.65 -3.52 12.64
N ASN A 79 -6.64 -3.05 11.88
CA ASN A 79 -6.57 -2.85 10.44
C ASN A 79 -6.64 -4.10 9.53
N VAL A 80 -7.32 -5.16 9.96
CA VAL A 80 -7.55 -6.35 9.14
C VAL A 80 -9.03 -6.74 9.14
N GLU A 81 -9.58 -6.91 7.94
CA GLU A 81 -10.93 -7.43 7.68
C GLU A 81 -10.78 -8.71 6.87
N VAL A 82 -11.40 -9.80 7.31
CA VAL A 82 -11.46 -11.05 6.54
C VAL A 82 -12.90 -11.34 6.20
N ARG A 83 -13.20 -11.49 4.92
CA ARG A 83 -14.53 -11.87 4.43
C ARG A 83 -14.46 -13.27 3.84
N VAL A 84 -15.38 -14.14 4.22
CA VAL A 84 -15.55 -15.46 3.61
C VAL A 84 -17.01 -15.57 3.17
N GLY A 85 -17.25 -15.44 1.87
CA GLY A 85 -18.61 -15.32 1.34
C GLY A 85 -19.38 -14.15 1.97
N ALA A 86 -20.45 -14.46 2.72
CA ALA A 86 -21.28 -13.46 3.40
C ALA A 86 -20.78 -13.10 4.82
N VAL A 87 -19.88 -13.89 5.40
CA VAL A 87 -19.41 -13.71 6.78
C VAL A 87 -18.21 -12.77 6.80
N VAL A 88 -18.20 -11.84 7.76
CA VAL A 88 -17.13 -10.84 7.96
C VAL A 88 -16.54 -11.03 9.34
N PHE A 89 -15.20 -11.05 9.40
CA PHE A 89 -14.42 -11.17 10.62
C PHE A 89 -13.44 -10.00 10.74
N GLY A 90 -13.15 -9.59 11.97
CA GLY A 90 -12.23 -8.49 12.25
C GLY A 90 -12.92 -7.12 12.27
N GLU A 91 -12.11 -6.08 12.08
CA GLU A 91 -12.59 -4.70 12.03
C GLU A 91 -13.10 -4.42 10.61
N LYS A 92 -14.16 -3.61 10.47
CA LYS A 92 -14.60 -3.19 9.13
C LYS A 92 -13.71 -2.05 8.67
N ALA A 93 -13.21 -2.13 7.43
CA ALA A 93 -12.38 -1.07 6.89
C ALA A 93 -13.10 0.30 6.90
N PRO A 94 -12.45 1.37 7.39
CA PRO A 94 -12.98 2.73 7.33
C PRO A 94 -13.19 3.19 5.88
N GLU A 95 -14.07 4.17 5.69
CA GLU A 95 -14.18 4.83 4.39
C GLU A 95 -13.01 5.81 4.19
N GLY A 96 -12.45 5.84 2.98
CA GLY A 96 -11.40 6.79 2.59
C GLY A 96 -9.95 6.39 2.92
N VAL A 97 -9.71 5.15 3.39
CA VAL A 97 -8.36 4.61 3.57
C VAL A 97 -7.88 3.82 2.36
N ASN A 98 -6.56 3.68 2.21
CA ASN A 98 -5.97 2.83 1.18
C ASN A 98 -6.20 1.36 1.55
N LEU A 99 -6.94 0.66 0.69
CA LEU A 99 -7.33 -0.73 0.88
C LEU A 99 -6.46 -1.66 0.04
N TYR A 100 -5.79 -2.59 0.70
CA TYR A 100 -5.00 -3.64 0.06
C TYR A 100 -5.73 -4.96 0.22
N MET A 101 -6.03 -5.63 -0.88
CA MET A 101 -6.90 -6.80 -0.89
C MET A 101 -6.23 -8.00 -1.56
N VAL A 102 -6.42 -9.16 -0.94
CA VAL A 102 -6.03 -10.46 -1.49
C VAL A 102 -7.23 -11.38 -1.46
N ARG A 103 -7.45 -12.10 -2.56
CA ARG A 103 -8.51 -13.10 -2.69
C ARG A 103 -7.91 -14.49 -2.82
N ARG A 104 -8.46 -15.45 -2.08
CA ARG A 104 -8.13 -16.87 -2.17
C ARG A 104 -9.39 -17.69 -2.29
N LEU A 105 -9.33 -18.74 -3.10
CA LEU A 105 -10.36 -19.78 -3.11
C LEU A 105 -10.16 -20.66 -1.87
N VAL A 106 -11.23 -20.85 -1.10
CA VAL A 106 -11.26 -21.74 0.07
C VAL A 106 -12.51 -22.62 -0.03
N PHE A 107 -12.52 -23.75 0.66
CA PHE A 107 -13.72 -24.56 0.83
C PHE A 107 -14.29 -24.34 2.22
N VAL A 108 -15.60 -24.22 2.35
CA VAL A 108 -16.30 -24.12 3.64
C VAL A 108 -17.35 -25.20 3.65
N GLU A 109 -17.23 -26.17 4.55
CA GLU A 109 -18.16 -27.30 4.64
C GLU A 109 -18.35 -28.03 3.29
N GLY A 110 -17.28 -28.13 2.49
CA GLY A 110 -17.30 -28.75 1.16
C GLY A 110 -17.71 -27.84 0.00
N GLU A 111 -18.22 -26.64 0.27
CA GLU A 111 -18.64 -25.68 -0.76
C GLU A 111 -17.54 -24.65 -1.07
N PRO A 112 -17.27 -24.32 -2.35
CA PRO A 112 -16.27 -23.33 -2.71
C PRO A 112 -16.72 -21.92 -2.33
N ALA A 113 -15.89 -21.21 -1.59
CA ALA A 113 -16.09 -19.82 -1.18
C ALA A 113 -14.86 -18.96 -1.50
N ILE A 114 -15.07 -17.67 -1.74
CA ILE A 114 -13.99 -16.71 -1.87
C ILE A 114 -13.70 -16.13 -0.48
N MET A 115 -12.47 -16.31 -0.03
CA MET A 115 -11.91 -15.58 1.10
C MET A 115 -11.24 -14.31 0.58
N GLU A 116 -11.67 -13.16 1.07
CA GLU A 116 -11.08 -11.85 0.80
C GLU A 116 -10.47 -11.31 2.09
N VAL A 117 -9.15 -11.13 2.08
CA VAL A 117 -8.41 -10.48 3.17
C VAL A 117 -8.15 -9.04 2.76
N ARG A 118 -8.58 -8.09 3.59
CA ARG A 118 -8.35 -6.66 3.41
C ARG A 118 -7.50 -6.14 4.54
N VAL A 119 -6.50 -5.34 4.19
CA VAL A 119 -5.62 -4.66 5.13
C VAL A 119 -5.60 -3.18 4.76
N TRP A 120 -5.59 -2.31 5.76
CA TRP A 120 -5.45 -0.86 5.57
C TRP A 120 -4.41 -0.25 6.51
N GLU A 121 -3.99 0.97 6.18
CA GLU A 121 -3.17 1.80 7.05
C GLU A 121 -4.04 2.81 7.79
#